data_AF-A0A0F5YDB6-F1
#
_entry.id   AF-A0A0F5YDB6-F1
#
_cell.length_a   1.000
_cell.length_b   1.000
_cell.length_c   1.000
_cell.angle_alpha   90.00
_cell.angle_beta   90.00
_cell.angle_gamma   90.00
#
_symmetry.space_group_name_H-M   'P 1'
#
loop_
_entity.id
_entity.type
_entity.pdbx_description
1 polymer ?
#
loop_
_entity_poly.entity_id
_entity_poly.type
_entity_poly.pdbx_seq_one_letter_code
_entity_poly.pdbx_strand_id
1 'polypeptide(L)'
;MESIFNDGFQPLTCDQDVLLFGKDTFTVGQFKELVLRQVNNKVYYSVSGYSESRYSNSRHYLIIQQLNEAYSVENKVEIPISENYWVSCSGNIECQLLKIGSIGWKNGKLRIRTKVTFFPDEYIGKSYNHVQQWDYLKTEIQVELEFSPDEPNEYQSPLDKLRQLESDLQKE
;
A
#
# COMPACT_ATOMS: atom_id res chain seq x y z
N MET A 1 -7.44 17.15 11.41
CA MET A 1 -8.77 16.97 10.79
C MET A 1 -8.53 16.47 9.39
N GLU A 2 -8.54 15.15 9.19
CA GLU A 2 -8.52 14.56 7.85
C GLU A 2 -9.93 14.71 7.26
N SER A 3 -10.02 15.29 6.07
CA SER A 3 -11.29 15.56 5.40
C SER A 3 -11.96 14.25 5.00
N ILE A 4 -13.14 13.99 5.54
CA ILE A 4 -14.03 12.86 5.21
C ILE A 4 -14.76 13.14 3.89
N PHE A 5 -14.04 13.59 2.85
CA PHE A 5 -14.53 13.53 1.49
C PHE A 5 -14.05 12.22 0.90
N ASN A 6 -14.98 11.29 0.71
CA ASN A 6 -14.75 10.05 -0.01
C ASN A 6 -14.39 10.43 -1.45
N ASP A 7 -13.10 10.46 -1.79
CA ASP A 7 -12.56 10.99 -3.04
C ASP A 7 -12.79 10.05 -4.24
N GLY A 8 -13.79 9.17 -4.12
CA GLY A 8 -14.19 8.19 -5.11
C GLY A 8 -13.32 6.93 -5.14
N PHE A 9 -12.25 6.86 -4.36
CA PHE A 9 -11.38 5.69 -4.32
C PHE A 9 -11.92 4.60 -3.40
N GLN A 10 -11.93 3.37 -3.91
CA GLN A 10 -12.38 2.19 -3.17
C GLN A 10 -11.25 1.15 -3.11
N PRO A 11 -11.01 0.51 -1.95
CA PRO A 11 -9.96 -0.49 -1.84
C PRO A 11 -10.24 -1.71 -2.72
N LEU A 12 -9.19 -2.21 -3.38
CA LEU A 12 -9.22 -3.45 -4.15
C LEU A 12 -8.91 -4.64 -3.24
N THR A 13 -9.97 -5.28 -2.76
CA THR A 13 -9.90 -6.41 -1.83
C THR A 13 -9.85 -7.78 -2.51
N CYS A 14 -10.28 -7.89 -3.77
CA CYS A 14 -10.21 -9.14 -4.53
C CYS A 14 -8.92 -9.22 -5.33
N ASP A 15 -7.99 -10.09 -4.92
CA ASP A 15 -6.69 -10.23 -5.57
C ASP A 15 -6.76 -10.87 -6.96
N GLN A 16 -7.91 -11.43 -7.34
CA GLN A 16 -8.15 -12.04 -8.64
C GLN A 16 -8.78 -11.08 -9.65
N ASP A 17 -9.21 -9.88 -9.22
CA ASP A 17 -9.57 -8.81 -10.14
C ASP A 17 -8.35 -8.46 -11.01
N VAL A 18 -8.60 -7.97 -12.23
CA VAL A 18 -7.54 -7.73 -13.22
C VAL A 18 -7.42 -6.23 -13.50
N LEU A 19 -6.20 -5.73 -13.40
CA LEU A 19 -5.78 -4.39 -13.81
C LEU A 19 -5.20 -4.45 -15.22
N LEU A 20 -5.52 -3.47 -16.05
CA LEU A 20 -4.94 -3.27 -17.38
C LEU A 20 -4.28 -1.90 -17.44
N PHE A 21 -2.98 -1.88 -17.74
CA PHE A 21 -2.19 -0.68 -17.99
C PHE A 21 -1.68 -0.70 -19.43
N GLY A 22 -2.26 0.14 -20.29
CA GLY A 22 -1.93 0.14 -21.71
C GLY A 22 -2.29 -1.21 -22.36
N LYS A 23 -1.29 -2.10 -22.51
CA LYS A 23 -1.46 -3.45 -23.08
C LYS A 23 -1.19 -4.57 -22.07
N ASP A 24 -0.66 -4.25 -20.91
CA ASP A 24 -0.22 -5.22 -19.91
C ASP A 24 -1.31 -5.44 -18.87
N THR A 25 -1.59 -6.71 -18.57
CA THR A 25 -2.56 -7.10 -17.54
C THR A 25 -1.88 -7.72 -16.34
N PHE A 26 -2.41 -7.43 -15.16
CA PHE A 26 -1.96 -8.00 -13.89
C PHE A 26 -3.18 -8.32 -13.04
N THR A 27 -3.16 -9.42 -12.31
CA THR A 27 -4.12 -9.54 -11.21
C THR A 27 -3.75 -8.53 -10.11
N VAL A 28 -4.75 -8.10 -9.33
CA VAL A 28 -4.55 -7.19 -8.20
C VAL A 28 -3.50 -7.76 -7.22
N GLY A 29 -3.54 -9.07 -6.95
CA GLY A 29 -2.55 -9.75 -6.10
C GLY A 29 -1.14 -9.70 -6.68
N GLN A 30 -0.97 -10.05 -7.97
CA GLN A 30 0.33 -9.98 -8.63
C GLN A 30 0.91 -8.56 -8.62
N PHE A 31 0.06 -7.56 -8.86
CA PHE A 31 0.50 -6.17 -8.83
C PHE A 31 0.93 -5.71 -7.43
N LYS A 32 0.19 -6.11 -6.37
CA LYS A 32 0.59 -5.88 -4.97
C LYS A 32 1.97 -6.48 -4.68
N GLU A 33 2.24 -7.71 -5.12
CA GLU A 33 3.55 -8.36 -4.95
C GLU A 33 4.67 -7.61 -5.68
N LEU A 34 4.41 -7.13 -6.90
CA LEU A 34 5.38 -6.33 -7.65
C LEU A 34 5.72 -5.03 -6.92
N VAL A 35 4.72 -4.31 -6.40
CA VAL A 35 4.91 -3.10 -5.58
C VAL A 35 5.69 -3.45 -4.31
N LEU A 36 5.27 -4.49 -3.58
CA LEU A 36 5.92 -4.95 -2.36
C LEU A 36 7.41 -5.25 -2.60
N ARG A 37 7.75 -5.92 -3.71
CA ARG A 37 9.14 -6.20 -4.08
C ARG A 37 9.95 -4.93 -4.31
N GLN A 38 9.39 -3.92 -4.97
CA GLN A 38 10.07 -2.63 -5.18
C GLN A 38 10.29 -1.89 -3.86
N VAL A 39 9.29 -1.88 -2.97
CA VAL A 39 9.42 -1.28 -1.63
C VAL A 39 10.46 -2.02 -0.81
N ASN A 40 10.42 -3.36 -0.78
CA ASN A 40 11.41 -4.19 -0.12
C ASN A 40 12.83 -3.89 -0.60
N ASN A 41 13.04 -3.81 -1.91
CA ASN A 41 14.36 -3.49 -2.47
C ASN A 41 14.86 -2.11 -2.03
N LYS A 42 13.98 -1.12 -1.86
CA LYS A 42 14.36 0.20 -1.33
C LYS A 42 14.66 0.16 0.16
N VAL A 43 13.84 -0.56 0.93
CA VAL A 43 13.93 -0.64 2.39
C VAL A 43 15.14 -1.46 2.83
N TYR A 44 15.39 -2.59 2.19
CA TYR A 44 16.42 -3.56 2.56
C TYR A 44 17.66 -3.55 1.65
N TYR A 45 17.82 -2.54 0.77
CA TYR A 45 18.92 -2.48 -0.21
C TYR A 45 20.28 -2.82 0.43
N SER A 46 20.84 -3.97 0.05
CA SER A 46 22.23 -4.33 0.32
C SER A 46 23.07 -3.91 -0.88
N VAL A 47 24.21 -3.26 -0.64
CA VAL A 47 25.15 -2.94 -1.72
C VAL A 47 25.76 -4.26 -2.22
N SER A 48 25.17 -4.84 -3.26
CA SER A 48 25.67 -6.06 -3.89
C SER A 48 26.94 -5.74 -4.67
N GLY A 49 28.08 -5.92 -4.03
CA GLY A 49 29.42 -5.74 -4.61
C GLY A 49 30.56 -6.30 -3.76
N TYR A 50 30.31 -6.61 -2.48
CA TYR A 50 31.27 -7.32 -1.64
C TYR A 50 30.64 -8.62 -1.11
N SER A 51 31.40 -9.70 -1.29
CA SER A 51 31.19 -11.07 -0.81
C SER A 51 30.43 -11.15 0.51
N GLU A 52 29.36 -11.95 0.53
CA GLU A 52 28.80 -12.79 1.63
C GLU A 52 28.78 -12.31 3.10
N SER A 53 29.24 -11.12 3.47
CA SER A 53 28.92 -10.49 4.75
C SER A 53 27.55 -9.82 4.60
N ARG A 54 26.50 -10.64 4.55
CA ARG A 54 25.11 -10.24 4.27
C ARG A 54 24.52 -9.17 5.20
N TYR A 55 25.24 -8.64 6.20
CA TYR A 55 24.60 -8.00 7.35
C TYR A 55 25.32 -6.77 7.93
N SER A 56 26.31 -6.17 7.26
CA SER A 56 27.12 -5.10 7.88
C SER A 56 26.78 -3.65 7.48
N ASN A 57 26.05 -3.35 6.40
CA ASN A 57 25.87 -1.96 5.93
C ASN A 57 24.56 -1.74 5.15
N SER A 58 23.43 -2.31 5.59
CA SER A 58 22.15 -1.94 4.98
C SER A 58 21.75 -0.55 5.48
N ARG A 59 21.31 0.34 4.58
CA ARG A 59 20.70 1.64 4.97
C ARG A 59 19.58 1.44 6.00
N HIS A 60 18.91 0.30 5.89
CA HIS A 60 17.94 -0.21 6.83
C HIS A 60 18.42 -0.14 8.27
N TYR A 61 19.56 -0.76 8.58
CA TYR A 61 20.12 -0.81 9.94
C TYR A 61 20.42 0.58 10.50
N LEU A 62 21.02 1.46 9.69
CA LEU A 62 21.38 2.81 10.13
C LEU A 62 20.15 3.66 10.44
N ILE A 63 19.12 3.61 9.59
CA ILE A 63 17.86 4.33 9.79
C ILE A 63 17.16 3.81 11.05
N ILE A 64 17.13 2.49 11.20
CA ILE A 64 16.57 1.80 12.34
C ILE A 64 17.26 2.24 13.63
N GLN A 65 18.59 2.12 13.71
CA GLN A 65 19.32 2.50 14.92
C GLN A 65 19.03 3.95 15.32
N GLN A 66 19.05 4.89 14.36
CA GLN A 66 18.80 6.30 14.63
C GLN A 66 17.36 6.60 15.07
N LEU A 67 16.36 5.91 14.50
CA LEU A 67 14.95 6.12 14.83
C LEU A 67 14.51 5.44 16.13
N ASN A 68 15.25 4.45 16.62
CA ASN A 68 14.94 3.77 17.88
C ASN A 68 15.52 4.47 19.11
N GLU A 69 16.48 5.38 18.92
CA GLU A 69 17.14 6.08 20.01
C GLU A 69 16.37 7.37 20.36
N ALA A 70 16.10 7.58 21.65
CA ALA A 70 15.62 8.87 22.14
C ALA A 70 16.72 9.92 21.93
N TYR A 71 16.34 11.14 21.57
CA TYR A 71 17.29 12.24 21.47
C TYR A 71 17.25 13.07 22.76
N SER A 72 18.41 13.60 23.15
CA SER A 72 18.53 14.40 24.36
C SER A 72 18.72 15.88 24.05
N VAL A 73 17.99 16.72 24.76
CA VAL A 73 18.20 18.17 24.79
C VAL A 73 19.12 18.50 25.96
N GLU A 74 20.36 18.89 25.64
CA GLU A 74 21.41 19.24 26.61
C GLU A 74 21.68 18.18 27.70
N ASN A 75 21.44 16.89 27.43
CA ASN A 75 21.55 15.81 28.43
C ASN A 75 20.58 15.96 29.62
N LYS A 76 19.54 16.79 29.50
CA LYS A 76 18.57 17.11 30.57
C LYS A 76 17.20 16.52 30.33
N VAL A 77 16.80 16.41 29.06
CA VAL A 77 15.48 15.91 28.67
C VAL A 77 15.67 14.90 27.56
N GLU A 78 15.27 13.66 27.80
CA GLU A 78 15.17 12.63 26.75
C GLU A 78 13.78 12.70 26.11
N ILE A 79 13.77 12.78 24.78
CA ILE A 79 12.54 12.79 23.98
C ILE A 79 12.54 11.52 23.13
N PRO A 80 11.62 10.57 23.38
CA PRO A 80 11.51 9.38 22.56
C PRO A 80 10.94 9.73 21.17
N ILE A 81 11.37 8.98 20.16
CA ILE A 81 10.75 9.04 18.83
C ILE A 81 9.46 8.21 18.89
N SER A 82 8.32 8.87 18.74
CA SER A 82 6.99 8.24 18.85
C SER A 82 6.43 7.74 17.51
N GLU A 83 6.99 8.20 16.39
CA GLU A 83 6.57 7.79 15.05
C GLU A 83 7.76 7.21 14.30
N ASN A 84 7.59 5.98 13.84
CA ASN A 84 8.64 5.17 13.24
C ASN A 84 8.19 4.58 11.91
N TYR A 85 7.32 5.28 11.20
CA TYR A 85 6.74 4.80 9.96
C TYR A 85 6.93 5.81 8.82
N TRP A 86 6.97 5.29 7.61
CA TRP A 86 6.93 6.05 6.38
C TRP A 86 5.65 5.68 5.62
N VAL A 87 4.88 6.69 5.23
CA VAL A 87 3.74 6.53 4.31
C VAL A 87 4.09 7.15 2.97
N SER A 88 3.73 6.45 1.90
CA SER A 88 3.76 6.98 0.54
C SER A 88 2.44 6.68 -0.16
N CYS A 89 1.99 7.64 -0.94
CA CYS A 89 0.79 7.55 -1.76
C CYS A 89 1.18 7.94 -3.18
N SER A 90 0.86 7.09 -4.16
CA SER A 90 1.08 7.45 -5.56
C SER A 90 0.14 8.58 -5.98
N GLY A 91 0.49 9.27 -7.07
CA GLY A 91 -0.51 10.01 -7.83
C GLY A 91 -1.59 9.07 -8.41
N ASN A 92 -2.53 9.67 -9.13
CA ASN A 92 -3.56 8.92 -9.85
C ASN A 92 -2.96 8.29 -11.11
N ILE A 93 -3.06 6.96 -11.22
CA ILE A 93 -2.53 6.19 -12.35
C ILE A 93 -3.70 5.71 -13.18
N GLU A 94 -3.80 6.17 -14.42
CA GLU A 94 -4.85 5.72 -15.35
C GLU A 94 -4.71 4.22 -15.63
N CYS A 95 -5.79 3.47 -15.45
CA CYS A 95 -5.86 2.05 -15.76
C CYS A 95 -7.30 1.59 -16.03
N GLN A 96 -7.46 0.33 -16.40
CA GLN A 96 -8.78 -0.30 -16.42
C GLN A 96 -8.84 -1.42 -15.38
N LEU A 97 -10.01 -1.62 -14.79
CA LEU A 97 -10.29 -2.69 -13.84
C LEU A 97 -11.35 -3.62 -14.42
N LEU A 98 -11.08 -4.91 -14.42
CA LEU A 98 -12.05 -5.97 -14.66
C LEU A 98 -12.26 -6.74 -13.35
N LYS A 99 -13.44 -6.57 -12.75
CA LYS A 99 -13.80 -7.33 -11.55
C LYS A 99 -14.26 -8.74 -11.93
N ILE A 100 -13.97 -9.73 -11.09
CA ILE A 100 -14.56 -11.05 -11.26
C ILE A 100 -16.09 -10.97 -11.27
N GLY A 101 -16.71 -11.62 -12.26
CA GLY A 101 -18.16 -11.61 -12.44
C GLY A 101 -18.73 -10.32 -13.03
N SER A 102 -17.89 -9.35 -13.40
CA SER A 102 -18.33 -8.16 -14.12
C SER A 102 -18.43 -8.38 -15.63
N ILE A 103 -19.27 -7.58 -16.29
CA ILE A 103 -19.60 -7.72 -17.71
C ILE A 103 -18.52 -7.10 -18.61
N GLY A 104 -17.63 -6.26 -18.07
CA GLY A 104 -16.60 -5.61 -18.87
C GLY A 104 -15.64 -4.75 -18.04
N TRP A 105 -14.64 -4.23 -18.76
CA TRP A 105 -13.61 -3.34 -18.23
C TRP A 105 -14.19 -1.98 -17.82
N LYS A 106 -13.68 -1.43 -16.72
CA LYS A 106 -14.01 -0.09 -16.24
C LYS A 106 -12.77 0.78 -16.29
N ASN A 107 -12.84 1.88 -17.03
CA ASN A 107 -11.81 2.91 -17.02
C ASN A 107 -11.83 3.63 -15.66
N GLY A 108 -10.65 4.00 -15.18
CA GLY A 108 -10.52 4.76 -13.95
C GLY A 108 -9.08 4.94 -13.51
N LYS A 109 -8.95 5.38 -12.26
CA LYS A 109 -7.68 5.73 -11.65
C LYS A 109 -7.35 4.75 -10.54
N LEU A 110 -6.17 4.16 -10.60
CA LEU A 110 -5.56 3.42 -9.51
C LEU A 110 -4.72 4.36 -8.64
N ARG A 111 -4.73 4.11 -7.34
CA ARG A 111 -3.85 4.70 -6.36
C ARG A 111 -3.20 3.59 -5.53
N ILE A 112 -1.92 3.75 -5.27
CA ILE A 112 -1.11 2.81 -4.50
C ILE A 112 -0.73 3.50 -3.20
N ARG A 113 -1.08 2.90 -2.08
CA ARG A 113 -0.65 3.34 -0.75
C ARG A 113 0.31 2.31 -0.18
N THR A 114 1.40 2.80 0.39
CA THR A 114 2.40 1.97 1.04
C THR A 114 2.71 2.55 2.40
N LYS A 115 2.62 1.72 3.45
CA LYS A 115 3.07 2.06 4.80
C LYS A 115 4.22 1.13 5.17
N VAL A 116 5.32 1.71 5.60
CA VAL A 116 6.49 0.99 6.09
C VAL A 116 6.68 1.37 7.55
N THR A 117 6.52 0.42 8.46
CA THR A 117 6.70 0.62 9.89
C THR A 117 8.05 0.01 10.30
N PHE A 118 8.98 0.86 10.69
CA PHE A 118 10.27 0.48 11.25
C PHE A 118 10.03 0.22 12.74
N PHE A 119 10.26 -1.00 13.25
CA PHE A 119 9.98 -1.38 14.65
C PHE A 119 8.51 -1.31 15.09
N PRO A 120 7.66 -2.24 14.63
CA PRO A 120 6.30 -2.36 15.13
C PRO A 120 6.25 -2.37 16.68
N ASP A 121 5.17 -1.84 17.27
CA ASP A 121 5.00 -1.62 18.72
C ASP A 121 5.38 -2.83 19.59
N GLU A 122 5.25 -4.04 19.04
CA GLU A 122 5.66 -5.31 19.66
C GLU A 122 7.17 -5.39 20.00
N TYR A 123 7.99 -4.44 19.53
CA TYR A 123 9.44 -4.37 19.71
C TYR A 123 9.94 -3.14 20.49
N ILE A 124 9.06 -2.21 20.90
CA ILE A 124 9.44 -1.02 21.67
C ILE A 124 9.86 -1.42 23.10
N GLY A 125 10.98 -0.88 23.59
CA GLY A 125 11.43 -1.05 24.99
C GLY A 125 12.19 -2.35 25.31
N LYS A 126 12.51 -3.17 24.31
CA LYS A 126 13.37 -4.35 24.49
C LYS A 126 14.85 -3.95 24.39
N SER A 127 15.64 -4.30 25.41
CA SER A 127 17.10 -4.12 25.40
C SER A 127 17.74 -5.27 24.60
N TYR A 128 18.41 -4.95 23.50
CA TYR A 128 19.00 -5.95 22.61
C TYR A 128 20.50 -6.09 22.84
N ASN A 129 20.95 -7.28 23.25
CA ASN A 129 22.37 -7.62 23.25
C ASN A 129 22.83 -7.90 21.81
N HIS A 130 23.98 -7.32 21.41
CA HIS A 130 24.52 -7.25 20.05
C HIS A 130 24.59 -8.56 19.23
N VAL A 131 24.49 -9.73 19.87
CA VAL A 131 24.66 -11.05 19.22
C VAL A 131 23.34 -11.61 18.67
N GLN A 132 22.18 -11.12 19.13
CA GLN A 132 20.85 -11.54 18.65
C GLN A 132 20.13 -10.46 17.84
N GLN A 133 20.78 -9.31 17.62
CA GLN A 133 20.19 -8.05 17.13
C GLN A 133 19.56 -8.13 15.72
N TRP A 134 19.84 -9.16 14.93
CA TRP A 134 19.58 -9.17 13.49
C TRP A 134 18.26 -9.84 13.07
N ASP A 135 17.70 -10.73 13.91
CA ASP A 135 16.41 -11.39 13.65
C ASP A 135 15.20 -10.53 14.09
N TYR A 136 15.43 -9.43 14.81
CA TYR A 136 14.38 -8.64 15.47
C TYR A 136 14.14 -7.24 14.89
N LEU A 137 14.94 -6.80 13.91
CA LEU A 137 14.70 -5.54 13.20
C LEU A 137 13.65 -5.78 12.10
N LYS A 138 12.45 -6.16 12.54
CA LYS A 138 11.34 -6.47 11.66
C LYS A 138 10.74 -5.16 11.18
N THR A 139 10.78 -4.94 9.88
CA THR A 139 10.02 -3.87 9.24
C THR A 139 8.77 -4.45 8.64
N GLU A 140 7.63 -3.87 8.98
CA GLU A 140 6.35 -4.23 8.41
C GLU A 140 6.07 -3.35 7.19
N ILE A 141 5.72 -3.98 6.06
CA ILE A 141 5.37 -3.26 4.83
C ILE A 141 3.95 -3.64 4.46
N GLN A 142 3.07 -2.66 4.43
CA GLN A 142 1.69 -2.77 3.99
C GLN A 142 1.54 -2.10 2.63
N VAL A 143 0.90 -2.79 1.69
CA VAL A 143 0.60 -2.30 0.34
C VAL A 143 -0.90 -2.38 0.12
N GLU A 144 -1.50 -1.24 -0.18
CA GLU A 144 -2.92 -1.12 -0.48
C GLU A 144 -3.10 -0.54 -1.88
N LEU A 145 -4.07 -1.08 -2.61
CA LEU A 145 -4.47 -0.60 -3.91
C LEU A 145 -5.90 -0.09 -3.81
N GLU A 146 -6.14 1.12 -4.30
CA GLU A 146 -7.46 1.73 -4.35
C GLU A 146 -7.79 2.12 -5.79
N PHE A 147 -9.04 1.97 -6.20
CA PHE A 147 -9.50 2.29 -7.54
C PHE A 147 -10.71 3.22 -7.51
N SER A 148 -10.72 4.21 -8.39
CA SER A 148 -11.86 5.09 -8.62
C SER A 148 -12.26 5.02 -10.10
N PRO A 149 -13.47 4.53 -10.44
CA PRO A 149 -13.92 4.50 -11.83
C PRO A 149 -14.18 5.93 -12.33
N ASP A 150 -13.87 6.22 -13.61
CA ASP A 150 -14.11 7.55 -14.19
C ASP A 150 -15.60 7.85 -14.34
N GLU A 151 -16.38 6.81 -14.63
CA GLU A 151 -17.83 6.87 -14.71
C GLU A 151 -18.43 6.17 -13.48
N PRO A 152 -19.47 6.73 -12.87
CA PRO A 152 -20.16 6.06 -11.77
C PRO A 152 -20.62 4.68 -12.24
N ASN A 153 -20.52 3.68 -11.36
CA ASN A 153 -21.04 2.34 -11.65
C ASN A 153 -22.49 2.47 -12.16
N GLU A 154 -22.73 2.14 -13.42
CA GLU A 154 -24.07 1.78 -13.90
C GLU A 154 -24.46 0.46 -13.25
N TYR A 155 -24.75 0.49 -11.94
CA TYR A 155 -25.59 -0.52 -11.33
C TYR A 155 -27.01 -0.21 -11.77
N GLN A 156 -27.38 -0.61 -12.98
CA GLN A 156 -28.77 -0.89 -13.24
C GLN A 156 -29.03 -2.25 -12.58
N SER A 157 -29.67 -2.23 -11.41
CA SER A 157 -30.26 -3.45 -10.87
C SER A 157 -31.09 -4.11 -11.99
N PRO A 158 -31.10 -5.44 -12.12
CA PRO A 158 -32.02 -6.11 -13.05
C PRO A 158 -33.47 -5.62 -12.86
N LEU A 159 -33.83 -5.25 -11.62
CA LEU A 159 -35.11 -4.62 -11.29
C LEU A 159 -35.26 -3.18 -11.82
N ASP A 160 -34.19 -2.39 -11.88
CA ASP A 160 -34.24 -1.03 -12.40
C ASP A 160 -34.40 -1.02 -13.93
N LYS A 161 -33.86 -2.03 -14.63
CA LYS A 161 -34.18 -2.28 -16.04
C LYS A 161 -35.65 -2.60 -16.26
N LEU A 162 -36.25 -3.43 -15.39
CA LEU A 162 -37.68 -3.75 -15.46
C LEU A 162 -38.56 -2.52 -15.21
N ARG A 163 -38.21 -1.68 -14.22
CA ARG A 163 -38.92 -0.43 -13.91
C ARG A 163 -38.81 0.59 -15.05
N GLN A 164 -37.67 0.68 -15.72
CA GLN A 164 -37.51 1.52 -16.92
C GLN A 164 -38.38 1.00 -18.07
N LEU A 165 -38.36 -0.31 -18.34
CA LEU A 165 -39.19 -0.93 -19.38
C LEU A 165 -40.70 -0.73 -19.13
N GLU A 166 -41.16 -0.86 -17.89
CA GLU A 166 -42.57 -0.59 -17.53
C GLU A 166 -42.96 0.87 -17.74
N SER A 167 -42.08 1.81 -17.42
CA SER A 167 -42.33 3.25 -17.63
C SER A 167 -42.41 3.63 -19.11
N ASP A 168 -41.71 2.92 -19.99
CA ASP A 168 -41.69 3.21 -21.42
C ASP A 168 -42.92 2.59 -22.13
N LEU A 169 -43.41 1.43 -21.66
CA LEU A 169 -44.65 0.80 -22.12
C LEU A 169 -45.93 1.59 -21.78
N GLN A 170 -45.90 2.47 -20.77
CA GLN A 170 -47.03 3.31 -20.37
C GLN A 170 -47.10 4.65 -21.12
N LYS A 171 -46.14 4.92 -22.02
CA LYS A 171 -46.08 6.15 -22.81
C LYS A 171 -46.54 5.96 -24.28
N GLU A 172 -46.92 4.75 -24.66
CA GLU A 172 -47.67 4.45 -25.89
C GLU A 172 -49.18 4.35 -25.60
#